data_AF-A0A538P901-F1
#
_entry.id   AF-A0A538P901-F1
#
_cell.length_a   1.000
_cell.length_b   1.000
_cell.length_c   1.000
_cell.angle_alpha   90.00
_cell.angle_beta   90.00
_cell.angle_gamma   90.00
#
_symmetry.space_group_name_H-M   'P 1'
#
loop_
_entity.id
_entity.type
_entity.pdbx_description
1 polymer ?
#
loop_
_entity_poly.entity_id
_entity_poly.type
_entity_poly.pdbx_seq_one_letter_code
_entity_poly.pdbx_strand_id
1 'polypeptide(L)'
;KLGRLEPTRPYRESLDVLAHQVAGYLMDFEKMDEGELLGELRKTQTYSGLSQEKFRRVLKYLGELRKLRVEGSTLQRTRNTRDYYFENLSMIPDETRYLVVDVATNQTVGILGEEFILLRARVGVHFILKGKIWQIEKVSDDKKVYVTPVDDPLAAVPGWDGEMIPVPYELARRTGELRRRVGEVIEEQGVENSAALLGEEIPAPARAIQSVVDEIDEQRRMGVPIPSDRLILLEGFQKYLIVHSCFGEAVNRTLGYVLEELLSRKGLIRLWFMDGYRLLMELTQDTSEVDLKALADQLFALSPEEMEKTYLIAAQRNFPFPGRVKSIAERFGALKRGSYISHPNLCSLPTRFENTPIYEEALQETGRDLIDIERTKQLLIRVSEGTPRVEVFYSRERPSPIAYHILYRYLDVPEAVAPDSLAKTTSQRMKVSIYGTSVHLVCVKCGRVHPPARVGEVSEEPLCHGCGSSLLAPCFWNPGQVELLVRKRLGNNELTKEEREELAKARRAADLVLSYGKRAIIALSVYGIGPQTAARILARMHTDEDEFYRDVLEAKLRFVTTRPYWDSK
;
A
#
# COMPACT_ATOMS: atom_id res chain seq x y z
N LYS A 1 -20.39 -9.29 16.86
CA LYS A 1 -21.71 -9.67 17.43
C LYS A 1 -22.52 -10.66 16.58
N LEU A 2 -22.42 -10.69 15.24
CA LEU A 2 -23.12 -11.70 14.41
C LEU A 2 -22.34 -13.00 14.13
N GLY A 3 -21.07 -13.10 14.57
CA GLY A 3 -20.26 -14.33 14.44
C GLY A 3 -19.96 -14.78 13.01
N ARG A 4 -20.16 -13.92 12.01
CA ARG A 4 -19.89 -14.23 10.60
C ARG A 4 -18.40 -14.11 10.32
N LEU A 5 -17.70 -15.24 10.41
CA LEU A 5 -16.28 -15.38 10.08
C LEU A 5 -16.15 -15.97 8.67
N GLU A 6 -15.01 -15.71 8.04
CA GLU A 6 -14.66 -16.31 6.76
C GLU A 6 -14.54 -17.84 6.89
N PRO A 7 -14.99 -18.61 5.90
CA PRO A 7 -14.81 -20.06 5.92
C PRO A 7 -13.33 -20.41 5.79
N THR A 8 -12.85 -21.35 6.60
CA THR A 8 -11.51 -21.93 6.43
C THR A 8 -11.46 -22.74 5.14
N ARG A 9 -10.49 -22.44 4.26
CA ARG A 9 -10.25 -23.17 3.02
C ARG A 9 -9.01 -24.04 3.20
N PRO A 10 -9.13 -25.30 3.67
CA PRO A 10 -7.95 -26.15 3.85
C PRO A 10 -7.28 -26.41 2.50
N TYR A 11 -5.94 -26.47 2.52
CA TYR A 11 -5.18 -26.93 1.37
C TYR A 11 -5.58 -28.38 1.06
N ARG A 12 -5.65 -28.72 -0.23
CA ARG A 12 -5.97 -30.07 -0.71
C ARG A 12 -4.91 -30.44 -1.73
N GLU A 13 -4.41 -31.66 -1.64
CA GLU A 13 -3.43 -32.24 -2.55
C GLU A 13 -2.15 -31.40 -2.76
N SER A 14 -1.72 -30.63 -1.75
CA SER A 14 -0.45 -29.89 -1.82
C SER A 14 0.72 -30.83 -2.01
N LEU A 15 1.42 -30.67 -3.12
CA LEU A 15 2.42 -31.62 -3.61
C LEU A 15 3.77 -31.49 -2.90
N ASP A 16 4.10 -30.30 -2.41
CA ASP A 16 5.27 -30.03 -1.58
C ASP A 16 5.13 -30.69 -0.19
N VAL A 17 3.97 -30.56 0.44
CA VAL A 17 3.63 -31.25 1.69
C VAL A 17 3.61 -32.76 1.46
N LEU A 18 3.04 -33.23 0.34
CA LEU A 18 3.03 -34.64 -0.03
C LEU A 18 4.47 -35.19 -0.14
N ALA A 19 5.35 -34.46 -0.82
CA ALA A 19 6.75 -34.82 -0.97
C ALA A 19 7.47 -34.95 0.39
N HIS A 20 7.21 -34.03 1.30
CA HIS A 20 7.74 -34.08 2.66
C HIS A 20 7.19 -35.26 3.46
N GLN A 21 5.88 -35.53 3.37
CA GLN A 21 5.25 -36.68 4.04
C GLN A 21 5.80 -38.01 3.52
N VAL A 22 6.02 -38.16 2.22
CA VAL A 22 6.68 -39.37 1.66
C VAL A 22 8.06 -39.57 2.28
N ALA A 23 8.86 -38.51 2.40
CA ALA A 23 10.15 -38.59 3.09
C ALA A 23 10.00 -38.98 4.56
N GLY A 24 8.99 -38.45 5.26
CA GLY A 24 8.65 -38.80 6.65
C GLY A 24 8.35 -40.29 6.83
N TYR A 25 7.48 -40.87 6.01
CA TYR A 25 7.20 -42.31 6.05
C TYR A 25 8.47 -43.15 5.81
N LEU A 26 9.33 -42.73 4.88
CA LEU A 26 10.61 -43.42 4.64
C LEU A 26 11.62 -43.26 5.78
N MET A 27 11.50 -42.21 6.60
CA MET A 27 12.30 -42.07 7.82
C MET A 27 11.93 -43.13 8.85
N ASP A 28 10.64 -43.49 8.94
CA ASP A 28 10.10 -44.46 9.90
C ASP A 28 10.27 -45.91 9.42
N PHE A 29 9.99 -46.20 8.15
CA PHE A 29 9.90 -47.58 7.64
C PHE A 29 11.07 -48.05 6.77
N GLU A 30 12.04 -47.18 6.46
CA GLU A 30 13.20 -47.38 5.56
C GLU A 30 12.87 -47.78 4.10
N LYS A 31 11.89 -48.67 3.90
CA LYS A 31 11.35 -49.11 2.61
C LYS A 31 9.84 -49.26 2.71
N MET A 32 9.11 -48.89 1.66
CA MET A 32 7.65 -49.00 1.61
C MET A 32 7.17 -49.22 0.17
N ASP A 33 6.06 -49.92 -0.02
CA ASP A 33 5.42 -50.00 -1.34
C ASP A 33 4.64 -48.72 -1.65
N GLU A 34 4.70 -48.23 -2.90
CA GLU A 34 4.02 -47.00 -3.31
C GLU A 34 2.49 -47.10 -3.17
N GLY A 35 1.91 -48.29 -3.35
CA GLY A 35 0.47 -48.52 -3.25
C GLY A 35 -0.02 -48.48 -1.80
N GLU A 36 0.74 -49.08 -0.89
CA GLU A 36 0.49 -49.03 0.55
C GLU A 36 0.55 -47.59 1.07
N LEU A 37 1.62 -46.85 0.73
CA LEU A 37 1.78 -45.45 1.12
C LEU A 37 0.65 -44.56 0.58
N LEU A 38 0.26 -44.74 -0.69
CA LEU A 38 -0.87 -44.02 -1.27
C LEU A 38 -2.18 -44.34 -0.54
N GLY A 39 -2.38 -45.59 -0.13
CA GLY A 39 -3.51 -46.03 0.67
C GLY A 39 -3.60 -45.30 2.02
N GLU A 40 -2.48 -45.19 2.74
CA GLU A 40 -2.40 -44.45 4.00
C GLU A 40 -2.68 -42.96 3.81
N LEU A 41 -2.06 -42.32 2.81
CA LEU A 41 -2.26 -40.89 2.53
C LEU A 41 -3.73 -40.56 2.21
N ARG A 42 -4.41 -41.41 1.44
CA ARG A 42 -5.82 -41.23 1.07
C ARG A 42 -6.80 -41.34 2.25
N LYS A 43 -6.39 -41.87 3.40
CA LYS A 43 -7.21 -41.84 4.62
C LYS A 43 -7.37 -40.43 5.19
N THR A 44 -6.47 -39.51 4.82
CA THR A 44 -6.55 -38.11 5.23
C THR A 44 -7.50 -37.32 4.33
N GLN A 45 -8.21 -36.33 4.89
CA GLN A 45 -9.12 -35.47 4.12
C GLN A 45 -8.39 -34.66 3.03
N THR A 46 -7.13 -34.31 3.26
CA THR A 46 -6.30 -33.49 2.36
C THR A 46 -5.92 -34.22 1.07
N TYR A 47 -5.75 -35.55 1.14
CA TYR A 47 -5.28 -36.39 0.04
C TYR A 47 -6.28 -37.48 -0.38
N SER A 48 -7.52 -37.42 0.09
CA SER A 48 -8.55 -38.43 -0.25
C SER A 48 -8.83 -38.52 -1.75
N GLY A 49 -8.63 -37.43 -2.49
CA GLY A 49 -8.77 -37.35 -3.96
C GLY A 49 -7.50 -37.68 -4.76
N LEU A 50 -6.34 -37.87 -4.08
CA LEU A 50 -5.03 -37.92 -4.74
C LEU A 50 -4.98 -39.08 -5.75
N SER A 51 -4.82 -38.76 -7.04
CA SER A 51 -4.75 -39.78 -8.10
C SER A 51 -3.42 -40.53 -8.07
N GLN A 52 -3.44 -41.80 -8.48
CA GLN A 52 -2.22 -42.62 -8.53
C GLN A 52 -1.19 -42.07 -9.53
N GLU A 53 -1.66 -41.47 -10.63
CA GLU A 53 -0.80 -40.81 -11.60
C GLU A 53 -0.09 -39.60 -10.98
N LYS A 54 -0.84 -38.69 -10.33
CA LYS A 54 -0.27 -37.50 -9.68
C LYS A 54 0.75 -37.90 -8.62
N PHE A 55 0.44 -38.91 -7.82
CA PHE A 55 1.36 -39.45 -6.81
C PHE A 55 2.66 -39.98 -7.43
N ARG A 56 2.57 -40.81 -8.49
CA ARG A 56 3.76 -41.32 -9.20
C ARG A 56 4.60 -40.22 -9.83
N ARG A 57 3.99 -39.15 -10.35
CA ARG A 57 4.74 -37.98 -10.87
C ARG A 57 5.60 -37.35 -9.78
N VAL A 58 5.05 -37.17 -8.57
CA VAL A 58 5.80 -36.65 -7.42
C VAL A 58 6.92 -37.59 -7.01
N LEU A 59 6.65 -38.90 -6.91
CA LEU A 59 7.67 -39.90 -6.56
C LEU A 59 8.82 -39.95 -7.57
N LYS A 60 8.50 -39.93 -8.86
CA LYS A 60 9.50 -39.87 -9.94
C LYS A 60 10.38 -38.64 -9.78
N TYR A 61 9.77 -37.49 -9.54
CA TYR A 61 10.48 -36.23 -9.37
C TYR A 61 11.41 -36.23 -8.13
N LEU A 62 10.95 -36.79 -7.00
CA LEU A 62 11.80 -36.97 -5.82
C LEU A 62 12.96 -37.95 -6.05
N GLY A 63 12.75 -38.97 -6.88
CA GLY A 63 13.81 -39.86 -7.36
C GLY A 63 14.86 -39.13 -8.19
N GLU A 64 14.44 -38.27 -9.12
CA GLU A 64 15.33 -37.43 -9.94
C GLU A 64 16.16 -36.46 -9.08
N LEU A 65 15.55 -35.87 -8.04
CA LEU A 65 16.23 -35.05 -7.03
C LEU A 65 17.08 -35.87 -6.04
N ARG A 66 17.10 -37.20 -6.18
CA ARG A 66 17.79 -38.16 -5.29
C ARG A 66 17.38 -38.06 -3.83
N LYS A 67 16.16 -37.58 -3.55
CA LYS A 67 15.59 -37.47 -2.19
C LYS A 67 15.06 -38.80 -1.68
N LEU A 68 14.79 -39.74 -2.57
CA LEU A 68 14.49 -41.14 -2.30
C LEU A 68 14.96 -41.99 -3.48
N ARG A 69 14.91 -43.31 -3.33
CA ARG A 69 15.18 -44.25 -4.43
C ARG A 69 13.88 -44.98 -4.78
N VAL A 70 13.56 -45.04 -6.06
CA VAL A 70 12.39 -45.77 -6.60
C VAL A 70 12.88 -47.00 -7.36
N GLU A 71 12.46 -48.20 -6.95
CA GLU A 71 12.76 -49.47 -7.60
C GLU A 71 11.45 -50.24 -7.86
N GLY A 72 10.92 -50.16 -9.09
CA GLY A 72 9.60 -50.69 -9.37
C GLY A 72 8.54 -49.95 -8.54
N SER A 73 7.79 -50.68 -7.72
CA SER A 73 6.82 -50.11 -6.76
C SER A 73 7.43 -49.81 -5.38
N THR A 74 8.68 -50.20 -5.14
CA THR A 74 9.31 -50.05 -3.83
C THR A 74 10.03 -48.70 -3.72
N LEU A 75 9.68 -47.94 -2.70
CA LEU A 75 10.33 -46.69 -2.29
C LEU A 75 11.35 -47.00 -1.20
N GLN A 76 12.55 -46.42 -1.27
CA GLN A 76 13.60 -46.63 -0.28
C GLN A 76 14.24 -45.32 0.17
N ARG A 77 14.53 -45.22 1.47
CA ARG A 77 15.27 -44.11 2.08
C ARG A 77 16.70 -44.06 1.53
N THR A 78 17.16 -42.87 1.21
CA THR A 78 18.56 -42.56 0.88
C THR A 78 19.18 -41.69 1.99
N ARG A 79 20.50 -41.48 1.94
CA ARG A 79 21.16 -40.52 2.85
C ARG A 79 20.55 -39.12 2.73
N ASN A 80 20.24 -38.69 1.51
CA ASN A 80 19.68 -37.38 1.22
C ASN A 80 18.22 -37.23 1.68
N THR A 81 17.48 -38.33 1.90
CA THR A 81 16.12 -38.27 2.46
C THR A 81 16.15 -37.63 3.85
N ARG A 82 17.14 -37.99 4.66
CA ARG A 82 17.29 -37.48 6.02
C ARG A 82 17.58 -35.97 6.02
N ASP A 83 18.55 -35.55 5.22
CA ASP A 83 18.92 -34.14 5.10
C ASP A 83 17.72 -33.32 4.60
N TYR A 84 17.03 -33.80 3.56
CA TYR A 84 15.81 -33.19 3.04
C TYR A 84 14.70 -33.04 4.08
N TYR A 85 14.42 -34.10 4.83
CA TYR A 85 13.34 -34.11 5.82
C TYR A 85 13.58 -33.10 6.94
N PHE A 86 14.79 -33.03 7.48
CA PHE A 86 15.14 -32.13 8.58
C PHE A 86 15.32 -30.67 8.13
N GLU A 87 15.85 -30.44 6.93
CA GLU A 87 15.97 -29.08 6.39
C GLU A 87 14.62 -28.46 6.03
N ASN A 88 13.59 -29.28 5.72
CA ASN A 88 12.27 -28.81 5.25
C ASN A 88 11.11 -29.14 6.21
N LEU A 89 11.35 -29.17 7.52
CA LEU A 89 10.29 -29.43 8.51
C LEU A 89 9.15 -28.38 8.48
N SER A 90 9.47 -27.13 8.12
CA SER A 90 8.51 -26.03 8.08
C SER A 90 8.02 -25.76 6.65
N MET A 91 6.71 -25.67 6.47
CA MET A 91 6.10 -25.21 5.21
C MET A 91 6.03 -23.68 5.11
N ILE A 92 6.34 -22.95 6.20
CA ILE A 92 6.46 -21.49 6.17
C ILE A 92 7.69 -21.14 5.32
N PRO A 93 7.56 -20.34 4.25
CA PRO A 93 8.67 -19.99 3.38
C PRO A 93 9.70 -19.12 4.10
N ASP A 94 10.98 -19.24 3.72
CA ASP A 94 12.01 -18.34 4.23
C ASP A 94 11.99 -17.06 3.41
N GLU A 95 11.50 -15.97 4.01
CA GLU A 95 11.40 -14.69 3.31
C GLU A 95 12.75 -13.96 3.22
N THR A 96 13.07 -13.46 2.01
CA THR A 96 14.18 -12.54 1.84
C THR A 96 13.82 -11.16 2.40
N ARG A 97 14.68 -10.64 3.29
CA ARG A 97 14.50 -9.32 3.90
C ARG A 97 15.21 -8.22 3.11
N TYR A 98 14.49 -7.13 2.84
CA TYR A 98 15.01 -5.92 2.21
C TYR A 98 15.17 -4.80 3.24
N LEU A 99 16.34 -4.16 3.28
CA LEU A 99 16.61 -3.02 4.16
C LEU A 99 15.97 -1.76 3.58
N VAL A 100 15.16 -1.08 4.38
CA VAL A 100 14.57 0.22 4.00
C VAL A 100 15.52 1.32 4.44
N VAL A 101 16.02 2.11 3.48
CA VAL A 101 17.00 3.18 3.70
C VAL A 101 16.37 4.52 3.37
N ASP A 102 16.35 5.42 4.34
CA ASP A 102 15.96 6.81 4.11
C ASP A 102 17.03 7.53 3.28
N VAL A 103 16.66 8.05 2.11
CA VAL A 103 17.57 8.74 1.20
C VAL A 103 18.13 10.03 1.84
N ALA A 104 17.35 10.70 2.68
CA ALA A 104 17.76 11.98 3.27
C ALA A 104 18.83 11.80 4.35
N THR A 105 18.73 10.74 5.14
CA THR A 105 19.64 10.48 6.27
C THR A 105 20.64 9.36 6.00
N ASN A 106 20.45 8.60 4.92
CA ASN A 106 21.15 7.35 4.61
C ASN A 106 21.10 6.32 5.75
N GLN A 107 20.07 6.41 6.62
CA GLN A 107 19.88 5.50 7.75
C GLN A 107 18.88 4.39 7.38
N THR A 108 19.11 3.19 7.93
CA THR A 108 18.15 2.10 7.82
C THR A 108 16.97 2.37 8.77
N VAL A 109 15.78 2.55 8.20
CA VAL A 109 14.57 2.88 8.95
C VAL A 109 13.75 1.63 9.29
N GLY A 110 13.91 0.55 8.54
CA GLY A 110 13.35 -0.76 8.88
C GLY A 110 13.62 -1.81 7.80
N ILE A 111 12.74 -2.81 7.73
CA ILE A 111 12.88 -3.99 6.86
C ILE A 111 11.53 -4.28 6.20
N LEU A 112 11.54 -4.69 4.93
CA LEU A 112 10.37 -5.20 4.20
C LEU A 112 10.60 -6.66 3.77
N GLY A 113 9.54 -7.45 3.77
CA GLY A 113 9.55 -8.83 3.26
C GLY A 113 9.55 -8.89 1.74
N GLU A 114 10.07 -9.99 1.17
CA GLU A 114 10.19 -10.23 -0.27
C GLU A 114 8.84 -10.15 -0.99
N GLU A 115 7.78 -10.66 -0.36
CA GLU A 115 6.44 -10.66 -0.93
C GLU A 115 5.91 -9.23 -1.13
N PHE A 116 6.11 -8.33 -0.17
CA PHE A 116 5.75 -6.91 -0.34
C PHE A 116 6.50 -6.30 -1.52
N ILE A 117 7.78 -6.63 -1.68
CA ILE A 117 8.61 -6.13 -2.79
C ILE A 117 8.04 -6.59 -4.14
N LEU A 118 7.70 -7.88 -4.26
CA LEU A 118 7.19 -8.45 -5.51
C LEU A 118 5.76 -7.95 -5.82
N LEU A 119 4.88 -7.96 -4.82
CA LEU A 119 3.44 -7.70 -4.98
C LEU A 119 3.07 -6.22 -5.02
N ARG A 120 3.77 -5.37 -4.26
CA ARG A 120 3.30 -4.02 -3.94
C ARG A 120 4.34 -2.93 -4.12
N ALA A 121 5.63 -3.23 -3.97
CA ALA A 121 6.66 -2.21 -4.12
C ALA A 121 6.76 -1.72 -5.56
N ARG A 122 6.35 -0.49 -5.79
CA ARG A 122 6.57 0.27 -7.01
C ARG A 122 7.06 1.66 -6.60
N VAL A 123 7.84 2.30 -7.47
CA VAL A 123 8.26 3.69 -7.25
C VAL A 123 7.02 4.57 -7.12
N GLY A 124 7.00 5.45 -6.12
CA GLY A 124 5.88 6.32 -5.77
C GLY A 124 4.89 5.74 -4.73
N VAL A 125 4.94 4.44 -4.43
CA VAL A 125 4.01 3.83 -3.46
C VAL A 125 4.33 4.28 -2.03
N HIS A 126 3.29 4.66 -1.28
CA HIS A 126 3.39 5.01 0.14
C HIS A 126 3.11 3.80 1.05
N PHE A 127 3.93 3.64 2.09
CA PHE A 127 3.75 2.57 3.07
C PHE A 127 4.10 3.01 4.50
N ILE A 128 3.45 2.39 5.48
CA ILE A 128 3.67 2.65 6.91
C ILE A 128 4.79 1.75 7.41
N LEU A 129 5.82 2.34 7.98
CA LEU A 129 6.89 1.63 8.68
C LEU A 129 7.23 2.37 9.97
N LYS A 130 7.13 1.67 11.11
CA LYS A 130 7.32 2.23 12.47
C LYS A 130 6.43 3.47 12.73
N GLY A 131 5.19 3.44 12.24
CA GLY A 131 4.22 4.53 12.43
C GLY A 131 4.51 5.81 11.63
N LYS A 132 5.53 5.80 10.78
CA LYS A 132 5.81 6.86 9.80
C LYS A 132 5.49 6.37 8.40
N ILE A 133 5.21 7.31 7.50
CA ILE A 133 4.87 7.01 6.12
C ILE A 133 6.07 7.31 5.24
N TRP A 134 6.36 6.37 4.36
CA TRP A 134 7.52 6.38 3.50
C TRP A 134 7.07 6.18 2.06
N GLN A 135 7.62 6.97 1.15
CA GLN A 135 7.46 6.80 -0.29
C GLN A 135 8.65 6.04 -0.85
N ILE A 136 8.39 5.03 -1.69
CA ILE A 136 9.45 4.29 -2.38
C ILE A 136 10.00 5.13 -3.53
N GLU A 137 11.28 5.49 -3.46
CA GLU A 137 11.99 6.18 -4.55
C GLU A 137 12.65 5.17 -5.50
N LYS A 138 13.22 4.11 -4.93
CA LYS A 138 13.94 3.09 -5.70
C LYS A 138 13.98 1.77 -4.95
N VAL A 139 13.75 0.68 -5.69
CA VAL A 139 14.06 -0.68 -5.24
C VAL A 139 15.36 -1.10 -5.91
N SER A 140 16.34 -1.51 -5.11
CA SER A 140 17.69 -1.87 -5.57
C SER A 140 17.94 -3.36 -5.45
N ASP A 141 18.76 -3.90 -6.37
CA ASP A 141 19.10 -5.34 -6.43
C ASP A 141 19.98 -5.82 -5.26
N ASP A 142 20.55 -4.89 -4.48
CA ASP A 142 21.34 -5.18 -3.26
C ASP A 142 20.47 -5.34 -1.99
N LYS A 143 19.20 -5.72 -2.17
CA LYS A 143 18.19 -5.85 -1.11
C LYS A 143 17.96 -4.57 -0.32
N LYS A 144 18.01 -3.41 -0.99
CA LYS A 144 17.70 -2.12 -0.38
C LYS A 144 16.52 -1.45 -1.07
N VAL A 145 15.65 -0.86 -0.27
CA VAL A 145 14.57 0.01 -0.73
C VAL A 145 14.87 1.41 -0.23
N TYR A 146 15.12 2.32 -1.15
CA TYR A 146 15.39 3.71 -0.86
C TYR A 146 14.07 4.46 -0.77
N VAL A 147 13.87 5.20 0.31
CA VAL A 147 12.62 5.87 0.63
C VAL A 147 12.80 7.31 1.08
N THR A 148 11.73 8.10 0.96
CA THR A 148 11.63 9.46 1.50
C THR A 148 10.44 9.54 2.46
N PRO A 149 10.54 10.31 3.56
CA PRO A 149 9.44 10.46 4.50
C PRO A 149 8.31 11.31 3.88
N VAL A 150 7.07 10.90 4.12
CA VAL A 150 5.85 11.62 3.69
C VAL A 150 4.99 11.92 4.92
N ASP A 151 4.49 13.14 5.03
CA ASP A 151 3.70 13.61 6.18
C ASP A 151 2.19 13.28 6.08
N ASP A 152 1.76 12.45 5.12
CA ASP A 152 0.34 12.27 4.81
C ASP A 152 -0.24 10.89 5.16
N PRO A 153 -1.22 10.82 6.10
CA PRO A 153 -1.80 9.58 6.62
C PRO A 153 -2.73 8.79 5.70
N LEU A 154 -3.22 9.34 4.59
CA LEU A 154 -4.35 8.76 3.85
C LEU A 154 -3.98 7.67 2.82
N ALA A 155 -2.70 7.50 2.49
CA ALA A 155 -2.26 6.67 1.33
C ALA A 155 -1.49 5.39 1.71
N ALA A 156 -1.22 5.14 2.99
CA ALA A 156 -0.14 4.23 3.31
C ALA A 156 -0.59 2.76 3.46
N VAL A 157 0.02 1.88 2.66
CA VAL A 157 -0.10 0.42 2.83
C VAL A 157 0.71 0.00 4.06
N PRO A 158 0.22 -0.90 4.92
CA PRO A 158 1.02 -1.40 6.02
C PRO A 158 2.30 -2.10 5.50
N GLY A 159 3.49 -1.64 5.88
CA GLY A 159 4.75 -2.34 5.64
C GLY A 159 5.02 -3.32 6.77
N TRP A 160 4.50 -4.54 6.67
CA TRP A 160 4.71 -5.62 7.64
C TRP A 160 5.55 -6.76 7.05
N ASP A 161 6.17 -7.52 7.95
CA ASP A 161 6.77 -8.84 7.69
C ASP A 161 5.62 -9.87 7.79
N GLY A 162 5.27 -10.56 6.70
CA GLY A 162 4.20 -11.57 6.63
C GLY A 162 3.00 -11.23 5.71
N GLU A 163 2.35 -12.29 5.21
CA GLU A 163 1.20 -12.25 4.29
C GLU A 163 0.09 -11.32 4.80
N MET A 164 -0.23 -10.27 4.04
CA MET A 164 -1.44 -9.49 4.30
C MET A 164 -2.66 -10.27 3.82
N ILE A 165 -3.55 -10.59 4.75
CA ILE A 165 -4.80 -11.30 4.45
C ILE A 165 -5.62 -10.45 3.46
N PRO A 166 -5.88 -10.95 2.24
CA PRO A 166 -6.62 -10.20 1.24
C PRO A 166 -8.05 -9.93 1.72
N VAL A 167 -8.62 -8.79 1.31
CA VAL A 167 -10.05 -8.52 1.57
C VAL A 167 -10.90 -9.60 0.88
N PRO A 168 -11.66 -10.42 1.62
CA PRO A 168 -12.41 -11.53 1.06
C PRO A 168 -13.66 -11.07 0.31
N TYR A 169 -14.11 -11.88 -0.64
CA TYR A 169 -15.29 -11.62 -1.46
C TYR A 169 -16.53 -11.22 -0.65
N GLU A 170 -16.87 -11.97 0.40
CA GLU A 170 -18.10 -11.71 1.18
C GLU A 170 -18.04 -10.37 1.91
N LEU A 171 -16.87 -9.99 2.44
CA LEU A 171 -16.68 -8.70 3.09
C LEU A 171 -16.79 -7.56 2.09
N ALA A 172 -16.11 -7.69 0.95
CA ALA A 172 -16.15 -6.67 -0.10
C ALA A 172 -17.57 -6.45 -0.63
N ARG A 173 -18.30 -7.55 -0.88
CA ARG A 173 -19.69 -7.53 -1.33
C ARG A 173 -20.59 -6.87 -0.30
N ARG A 174 -20.41 -7.19 0.99
CA ARG A 174 -21.17 -6.56 2.08
C ARG A 174 -20.89 -5.06 2.20
N THR A 175 -19.66 -4.63 1.98
CA THR A 175 -19.33 -3.19 1.90
C THR A 175 -20.04 -2.53 0.71
N GLY A 176 -20.12 -3.20 -0.43
CA GLY A 176 -20.92 -2.76 -1.59
C GLY A 176 -22.41 -2.62 -1.25
N GLU A 177 -22.99 -3.58 -0.52
CA GLU A 177 -24.37 -3.54 -0.06
C GLU A 177 -24.63 -2.36 0.89
N LEU A 178 -23.71 -2.11 1.84
CA LEU A 178 -23.79 -0.97 2.75
C LEU A 178 -23.72 0.35 2.00
N ARG A 179 -22.83 0.47 1.02
CA ARG A 179 -22.71 1.67 0.19
C ARG A 179 -24.00 1.95 -0.60
N ARG A 180 -24.61 0.91 -1.17
CA ARG A 180 -25.92 1.03 -1.83
C ARG A 180 -26.98 1.49 -0.83
N ARG A 181 -27.03 0.88 0.36
CA ARG A 181 -27.98 1.24 1.42
C ARG A 181 -27.86 2.71 1.84
N VAL A 182 -26.63 3.23 1.95
CA VAL A 182 -26.40 4.66 2.22
C VAL A 182 -26.99 5.53 1.12
N GLY A 183 -26.76 5.18 -0.15
CA GLY A 183 -27.35 5.88 -1.30
C GLY A 183 -28.88 5.87 -1.28
N GLU A 184 -29.50 4.71 -1.01
CA GLU A 184 -30.96 4.55 -0.90
C GLU A 184 -31.53 5.44 0.23
N VAL A 185 -30.90 5.45 1.42
CA VAL A 185 -31.36 6.28 2.55
C VAL A 185 -31.24 7.78 2.24
N ILE A 186 -30.16 8.21 1.56
CA ILE A 186 -29.98 9.60 1.12
C ILE A 186 -31.10 10.01 0.15
N GLU A 187 -31.49 9.13 -0.77
CA GLU A 187 -32.58 9.39 -1.70
C GLU A 187 -33.95 9.44 -1.02
N GLU A 188 -34.21 8.56 -0.05
CA GLU A 188 -35.50 8.47 0.65
C GLU A 188 -35.71 9.56 1.71
N GLN A 189 -34.67 9.94 2.46
CA GLN A 189 -34.79 10.71 3.71
C GLN A 189 -33.99 12.02 3.73
N GLY A 190 -33.17 12.25 2.70
CA GLY A 190 -32.27 13.39 2.60
C GLY A 190 -30.99 13.22 3.44
N VAL A 191 -29.98 14.00 3.07
CA VAL A 191 -28.60 13.92 3.62
C VAL A 191 -28.58 14.18 5.13
N GLU A 192 -29.33 15.17 5.60
CA GLU A 192 -29.34 15.61 7.00
C GLU A 192 -29.81 14.53 7.98
N ASN A 193 -30.78 13.70 7.57
CA ASN A 193 -31.36 12.65 8.41
C ASN A 193 -30.65 11.29 8.24
N SER A 194 -29.88 11.13 7.16
CA SER A 194 -29.30 9.84 6.77
C SER A 194 -28.37 9.27 7.84
N ALA A 195 -27.51 10.11 8.43
CA ALA A 195 -26.54 9.63 9.41
C ALA A 195 -27.18 9.17 10.73
N ALA A 196 -28.27 9.81 11.15
CA ALA A 196 -29.00 9.41 12.36
C ALA A 196 -29.67 8.04 12.17
N LEU A 197 -30.37 7.85 11.04
CA LEU A 197 -31.04 6.58 10.71
C LEU A 197 -30.05 5.43 10.54
N LEU A 198 -28.96 5.67 9.79
CA LEU A 198 -27.91 4.67 9.62
C LEU A 198 -27.19 4.36 10.93
N GLY A 199 -27.18 5.28 11.91
CA GLY A 199 -26.65 5.05 13.26
C GLY A 199 -27.42 4.03 14.08
N GLU A 200 -28.69 3.79 13.75
CA GLU A 200 -29.50 2.74 14.38
C GLU A 200 -29.14 1.35 13.82
N GLU A 201 -28.76 1.29 12.53
CA GLU A 201 -28.42 0.05 11.82
C GLU A 201 -26.93 -0.34 11.95
N ILE A 202 -26.04 0.66 11.92
CA ILE A 202 -24.58 0.48 11.82
C ILE A 202 -23.94 0.84 13.16
N PRO A 203 -23.26 -0.12 13.82
CA PRO A 203 -22.61 0.13 15.11
C PRO A 203 -21.29 0.90 14.93
N ALA A 204 -21.39 2.16 14.52
CA ALA A 204 -20.27 3.06 14.29
C ALA A 204 -20.53 4.45 14.92
N PRO A 205 -19.49 5.21 15.27
CA PRO A 205 -19.66 6.58 15.77
C PRO A 205 -20.39 7.46 14.75
N ALA A 206 -21.32 8.30 15.19
CA ALA A 206 -22.11 9.17 14.31
C ALA A 206 -21.26 9.99 13.32
N ARG A 207 -20.11 10.51 13.77
CA ARG A 207 -19.15 11.23 12.89
C ARG A 207 -18.60 10.39 11.72
N ALA A 208 -18.42 9.08 11.93
CA ALA A 208 -17.90 8.18 10.89
C ALA A 208 -19.00 7.86 9.88
N ILE A 209 -20.24 7.71 10.35
CA ILE A 209 -21.41 7.53 9.49
C ILE A 209 -21.65 8.79 8.67
N GLN A 210 -21.60 9.97 9.29
CA GLN A 210 -21.72 11.25 8.61
C GLN A 210 -20.68 11.40 7.49
N SER A 211 -19.40 11.08 7.75
CA SER A 211 -18.38 11.16 6.71
C SER A 211 -18.65 10.27 5.50
N VAL A 212 -19.27 9.10 5.70
CA VAL A 212 -19.67 8.21 4.59
C VAL A 212 -20.89 8.77 3.86
N VAL A 213 -21.86 9.33 4.60
CA VAL A 213 -23.03 10.00 4.00
C VAL A 213 -22.59 11.18 3.12
N ASP A 214 -21.69 12.02 3.63
CA ASP A 214 -21.17 13.19 2.90
C ASP A 214 -20.44 12.77 1.61
N GLU A 215 -19.64 11.69 1.69
CA GLU A 215 -18.91 11.14 0.54
C GLU A 215 -19.88 10.60 -0.55
N ILE A 216 -20.90 9.84 -0.14
CA ILE A 216 -21.88 9.25 -1.08
C ILE A 216 -22.78 10.34 -1.67
N ASP A 217 -23.16 11.34 -0.88
CA ASP A 217 -23.93 12.47 -1.36
C ASP A 217 -23.13 13.33 -2.36
N GLU A 218 -21.84 13.58 -2.11
CA GLU A 218 -20.99 14.26 -3.09
C GLU A 218 -20.92 13.47 -4.40
N GLN A 219 -20.74 12.15 -4.33
CA GLN A 219 -20.70 11.31 -5.52
C GLN A 219 -22.00 11.39 -6.33
N ARG A 220 -23.15 11.38 -5.65
CA ARG A 220 -24.47 11.57 -6.25
C ARG A 220 -24.63 12.95 -6.87
N ARG A 221 -24.17 14.01 -6.19
CA ARG A 221 -24.18 15.40 -6.71
C ARG A 221 -23.33 15.56 -7.97
N MET A 222 -22.26 14.78 -8.11
CA MET A 222 -21.45 14.72 -9.33
C MET A 222 -22.11 13.93 -10.47
N GLY A 223 -23.28 13.33 -10.26
CA GLY A 223 -23.99 12.51 -11.24
C GLY A 223 -23.32 11.16 -11.52
N VAL A 224 -22.38 10.74 -10.67
CA VAL A 224 -21.68 9.46 -10.80
C VAL A 224 -22.55 8.37 -10.16
N PRO A 225 -22.84 7.27 -10.86
CA PRO A 225 -23.52 6.11 -10.26
C PRO A 225 -22.77 5.59 -9.02
N ILE A 226 -23.47 5.04 -8.03
CA ILE A 226 -22.86 4.51 -6.81
C ILE A 226 -22.45 3.04 -7.03
N PRO A 227 -21.15 2.72 -7.20
CA PRO A 227 -20.70 1.35 -7.43
C PRO A 227 -20.94 0.50 -6.18
N SER A 228 -21.51 -0.69 -6.33
CA SER A 228 -21.98 -1.53 -5.23
C SER A 228 -21.87 -3.02 -5.57
N ASP A 229 -22.48 -3.89 -4.77
CA ASP A 229 -22.66 -5.32 -5.11
C ASP A 229 -23.56 -5.55 -6.34
N ARG A 230 -24.29 -4.52 -6.81
CA ARG A 230 -25.20 -4.58 -7.97
C ARG A 230 -24.77 -3.71 -9.15
N LEU A 231 -23.67 -2.97 -9.02
CA LEU A 231 -23.17 -2.08 -10.07
C LEU A 231 -21.64 -2.10 -10.10
N ILE A 232 -21.09 -2.58 -11.22
CA ILE A 232 -19.69 -2.36 -11.59
C ILE A 232 -19.62 -1.07 -12.40
N LEU A 233 -18.77 -0.14 -11.98
CA LEU A 233 -18.58 1.14 -12.67
C LEU A 233 -17.18 1.21 -13.26
N LEU A 234 -17.07 1.46 -14.56
CA LEU A 234 -15.82 1.85 -15.20
C LEU A 234 -15.79 3.38 -15.26
N GLU A 235 -14.91 3.97 -14.47
CA GLU A 235 -14.69 5.41 -14.42
C GLU A 235 -13.39 5.77 -15.15
N GLY A 236 -13.49 6.59 -16.20
CA GLY A 236 -12.34 7.21 -16.84
C GLY A 236 -12.05 8.57 -16.21
N PHE A 237 -10.81 8.81 -15.79
CA PHE A 237 -10.34 10.11 -15.31
C PHE A 237 -8.93 10.38 -15.85
N GLN A 238 -8.79 11.36 -16.74
CA GLN A 238 -7.54 11.61 -17.47
C GLN A 238 -7.02 10.31 -18.11
N LYS A 239 -5.75 9.94 -17.90
CA LYS A 239 -5.15 8.66 -18.32
C LYS A 239 -5.46 7.46 -17.40
N TYR A 240 -6.33 7.60 -16.40
CA TYR A 240 -6.59 6.57 -15.41
C TYR A 240 -7.96 5.94 -15.62
N LEU A 241 -7.98 4.62 -15.80
CA LEU A 241 -9.19 3.81 -15.77
C LEU A 241 -9.36 3.20 -14.38
N ILE A 242 -10.46 3.52 -13.71
CA ILE A 242 -10.84 2.97 -12.42
C ILE A 242 -12.03 2.03 -12.60
N VAL A 243 -11.85 0.73 -12.32
CA VAL A 243 -12.95 -0.23 -12.31
C VAL A 243 -13.39 -0.46 -10.87
N HIS A 244 -14.54 0.07 -10.50
CA HIS A 244 -15.13 -0.12 -9.18
C HIS A 244 -15.83 -1.48 -9.12
N SER A 245 -15.27 -2.39 -8.34
CA SER A 245 -15.67 -3.79 -8.24
C SER A 245 -15.58 -4.25 -6.78
N CYS A 246 -16.74 -4.34 -6.11
CA CYS A 246 -16.83 -4.68 -4.69
C CYS A 246 -16.81 -6.20 -4.45
N PHE A 247 -15.89 -6.93 -5.09
CA PHE A 247 -15.84 -8.40 -5.06
C PHE A 247 -14.55 -8.97 -4.42
N GLY A 248 -13.76 -8.13 -3.75
CA GLY A 248 -12.60 -8.55 -2.96
C GLY A 248 -11.33 -8.64 -3.79
N GLU A 249 -10.19 -8.74 -3.09
CA GLU A 249 -8.87 -8.62 -3.73
C GLU A 249 -8.60 -9.76 -4.71
N ALA A 250 -8.99 -10.99 -4.38
CA ALA A 250 -8.72 -12.15 -5.24
C ALA A 250 -9.48 -12.10 -6.59
N VAL A 251 -10.76 -11.70 -6.56
CA VAL A 251 -11.56 -11.51 -7.78
C VAL A 251 -11.05 -10.30 -8.56
N ASN A 252 -10.79 -9.18 -7.89
CA ASN A 252 -10.27 -7.98 -8.55
C ASN A 252 -8.90 -8.23 -9.17
N ARG A 253 -8.01 -8.99 -8.51
CA ARG A 253 -6.72 -9.37 -9.09
C ARG A 253 -6.89 -10.23 -10.33
N THR A 254 -7.83 -11.19 -10.32
CA THR A 254 -8.17 -12.00 -11.50
C THR A 254 -8.63 -11.12 -12.67
N LEU A 255 -9.59 -10.21 -12.41
CA LEU A 255 -10.07 -9.25 -13.41
C LEU A 255 -8.95 -8.30 -13.89
N GLY A 256 -8.06 -7.89 -12.99
CA GLY A 256 -6.92 -7.04 -13.30
C GLY A 256 -5.96 -7.68 -14.30
N TYR A 257 -5.62 -8.96 -14.12
CA TYR A 257 -4.81 -9.71 -15.08
C TYR A 257 -5.50 -9.89 -16.43
N VAL A 258 -6.81 -10.16 -16.44
CA VAL A 258 -7.58 -10.29 -17.69
C VAL A 258 -7.59 -8.94 -18.43
N LEU A 259 -7.91 -7.85 -17.74
CA LEU A 259 -7.90 -6.51 -18.31
C LEU A 259 -6.51 -6.08 -18.79
N GLU A 260 -5.47 -6.39 -18.02
CA GLU A 260 -4.09 -6.15 -18.41
C GLU A 260 -3.76 -6.82 -19.74
N GLU A 261 -4.12 -8.10 -19.91
CA GLU A 261 -3.90 -8.81 -21.18
C GLU A 261 -4.71 -8.19 -22.34
N LEU A 262 -5.97 -7.81 -22.10
CA LEU A 262 -6.82 -7.16 -23.11
C LEU A 262 -6.25 -5.80 -23.55
N LEU A 263 -5.76 -4.99 -22.61
CA LEU A 263 -5.18 -3.67 -22.87
C LEU A 263 -3.76 -3.75 -23.43
N SER A 264 -2.96 -4.73 -22.99
CA SER A 264 -1.59 -4.96 -23.46
C SER A 264 -1.56 -5.30 -24.95
N ARG A 265 -2.52 -6.09 -25.44
CA ARG A 265 -2.67 -6.38 -26.88
C ARG A 265 -2.88 -5.12 -27.73
N LYS A 266 -3.42 -4.07 -27.13
CA LYS A 266 -3.67 -2.77 -27.77
C LYS A 266 -2.55 -1.74 -27.47
N GLY A 267 -1.54 -2.09 -26.67
CA GLY A 267 -0.49 -1.15 -26.23
C GLY A 267 -1.00 -0.03 -25.32
N LEU A 268 -2.12 -0.25 -24.64
CA LEU A 268 -2.85 0.80 -23.92
C LEU A 268 -2.51 0.90 -22.43
N ILE A 269 -1.81 -0.06 -21.84
CA ILE A 269 -1.58 -0.13 -20.38
C ILE A 269 -0.10 0.07 -20.04
N ARG A 270 0.17 0.89 -19.03
CA ARG A 270 1.51 1.09 -18.47
C ARG A 270 1.71 0.31 -17.18
N LEU A 271 0.76 0.44 -16.26
CA LEU A 271 0.77 -0.22 -14.96
C LEU A 271 -0.64 -0.31 -14.40
N TRP A 272 -0.84 -1.16 -13.41
CA TRP A 272 -2.10 -1.24 -12.68
C TRP A 272 -1.91 -1.59 -11.21
N PHE A 273 -2.89 -1.20 -10.41
CA PHE A 273 -3.02 -1.47 -8.99
C PHE A 273 -4.43 -1.94 -8.66
N MET A 274 -4.62 -2.45 -7.45
CA MET A 274 -5.91 -2.95 -6.99
C MET A 274 -6.06 -2.79 -5.47
N ASP A 275 -7.31 -2.73 -5.02
CA ASP A 275 -7.72 -3.03 -3.66
C ASP A 275 -8.95 -3.95 -3.66
N GLY A 276 -9.52 -4.26 -2.48
CA GLY A 276 -10.69 -5.13 -2.38
C GLY A 276 -11.97 -4.60 -3.03
N TYR A 277 -11.96 -3.35 -3.51
CA TYR A 277 -13.12 -2.62 -3.99
C TYR A 277 -12.92 -2.02 -5.40
N ARG A 278 -11.68 -1.90 -5.89
CA ARG A 278 -11.34 -1.16 -7.11
C ARG A 278 -10.10 -1.73 -7.80
N LEU A 279 -10.04 -1.51 -9.11
CA LEU A 279 -8.86 -1.65 -9.95
C LEU A 279 -8.50 -0.28 -10.50
N LEU A 280 -7.22 0.06 -10.52
CA LEU A 280 -6.70 1.29 -11.10
C LEU A 280 -5.71 0.93 -12.19
N MET A 281 -5.94 1.40 -13.41
CA MET A 281 -5.07 1.17 -14.56
C MET A 281 -4.61 2.51 -15.12
N GLU A 282 -3.29 2.69 -15.22
CA GLU A 282 -2.71 3.83 -15.91
C GLU A 282 -2.54 3.47 -17.39
N LEU A 283 -3.24 4.22 -18.24
CA LEU A 283 -3.22 4.04 -19.67
C LEU A 283 -2.11 4.87 -20.34
N THR A 284 -1.72 4.49 -21.55
CA THR A 284 -0.74 5.23 -22.37
C THR A 284 -1.32 6.49 -23.02
N GLN A 285 -2.64 6.58 -23.10
CA GLN A 285 -3.40 7.69 -23.65
C GLN A 285 -4.53 8.11 -22.70
N ASP A 286 -5.17 9.24 -22.97
CA ASP A 286 -6.30 9.72 -22.17
C ASP A 286 -7.51 8.79 -22.32
N THR A 287 -8.27 8.60 -21.25
CA THR A 287 -9.48 7.76 -21.25
C THR A 287 -10.55 8.31 -22.18
N SER A 288 -10.58 9.62 -22.45
CA SER A 288 -11.47 10.21 -23.45
C SER A 288 -11.21 9.71 -24.88
N GLU A 289 -10.01 9.19 -25.16
CA GLU A 289 -9.62 8.59 -26.44
C GLU A 289 -9.86 7.07 -26.46
N VAL A 290 -10.33 6.48 -25.36
CA VAL A 290 -10.57 5.05 -25.21
C VAL A 290 -12.07 4.79 -25.10
N ASP A 291 -12.59 3.89 -25.94
CA ASP A 291 -13.95 3.39 -25.81
C ASP A 291 -14.06 2.42 -24.62
N LEU A 292 -14.35 2.99 -23.45
CA LEU A 292 -14.51 2.22 -22.21
C LEU A 292 -15.74 1.32 -22.25
N LYS A 293 -16.75 1.66 -23.06
CA LYS A 293 -17.93 0.81 -23.23
C LYS A 293 -17.59 -0.43 -24.05
N ALA A 294 -16.88 -0.28 -25.17
CA ALA A 294 -16.37 -1.42 -25.91
C ALA A 294 -15.41 -2.28 -25.07
N LEU A 295 -14.61 -1.68 -24.18
CA LEU A 295 -13.77 -2.43 -23.24
C LEU A 295 -14.60 -3.22 -22.22
N ALA A 296 -15.62 -2.60 -21.63
CA ALA A 296 -16.54 -3.27 -20.71
C ALA A 296 -17.25 -4.44 -21.40
N ASP A 297 -17.82 -4.20 -22.57
CA ASP A 297 -18.51 -5.22 -23.37
C ASP A 297 -17.55 -6.36 -23.72
N GLN A 298 -16.31 -6.04 -24.12
CA GLN A 298 -15.29 -7.05 -24.41
C GLN A 298 -14.92 -7.88 -23.17
N LEU A 299 -14.78 -7.27 -22.00
CA LEU A 299 -14.42 -7.98 -20.77
C LEU A 299 -15.56 -8.88 -20.29
N PHE A 300 -16.78 -8.35 -20.23
CA PHE A 300 -17.93 -9.04 -19.64
C PHE A 300 -18.65 -9.97 -20.62
N ALA A 301 -18.35 -9.91 -21.92
CA ALA A 301 -18.82 -10.88 -22.91
C ALA A 301 -17.92 -12.13 -23.04
N LEU A 302 -16.77 -12.18 -22.36
CA LEU A 302 -15.91 -13.37 -22.36
C LEU A 302 -16.65 -14.57 -21.77
N SER A 303 -16.55 -15.73 -22.43
CA SER A 303 -16.94 -16.98 -21.80
C SER A 303 -16.04 -17.30 -20.59
N PRO A 304 -16.53 -18.05 -19.60
CA PRO A 304 -15.72 -18.51 -18.47
C PRO A 304 -14.39 -19.17 -18.88
N GLU A 305 -14.40 -19.94 -19.96
CA GLU A 305 -13.24 -20.64 -20.52
C GLU A 305 -12.25 -19.68 -21.19
N GLU A 306 -12.74 -18.68 -21.93
CA GLU A 306 -11.91 -17.64 -22.55
C GLU A 306 -11.27 -16.73 -21.50
N MET A 307 -12.00 -16.41 -20.42
CA MET A 307 -11.48 -15.63 -19.30
C MET A 307 -10.33 -16.38 -18.63
N GLU A 308 -10.50 -17.66 -18.32
CA GLU A 308 -9.45 -18.48 -17.72
C GLU A 308 -8.21 -18.57 -18.62
N LYS A 309 -8.39 -18.80 -19.92
CA LYS A 309 -7.28 -18.79 -20.88
C LYS A 309 -6.57 -17.45 -20.94
N THR A 310 -7.32 -16.34 -20.95
CA THR A 310 -6.76 -14.98 -20.99
C THR A 310 -5.98 -14.67 -19.71
N TYR A 311 -6.52 -15.06 -18.56
CA TYR A 311 -5.85 -14.97 -17.27
C TYR A 311 -4.53 -15.76 -17.27
N LEU A 312 -4.53 -17.02 -17.72
CA LEU A 312 -3.33 -17.86 -17.74
C LEU A 312 -2.19 -17.25 -18.57
N ILE A 313 -2.52 -16.61 -19.70
CA ILE A 313 -1.54 -15.89 -20.53
C ILE A 313 -0.93 -14.71 -19.76
N ALA A 314 -1.76 -13.92 -19.08
CA ALA A 314 -1.29 -12.77 -18.30
C ALA A 314 -0.46 -13.21 -17.08
N ALA A 315 -0.90 -14.26 -16.39
CA ALA A 315 -0.22 -14.83 -15.22
C ALA A 315 1.19 -15.33 -15.56
N GLN A 316 1.41 -15.89 -16.75
CA GLN A 316 2.75 -16.29 -17.19
C GLN A 316 3.73 -15.10 -17.35
N ARG A 317 3.23 -13.88 -17.60
CA ARG A 317 4.07 -12.69 -17.83
C ARG A 317 4.36 -11.89 -16.57
N ASN A 318 3.36 -11.67 -15.71
CA ASN A 318 3.38 -10.59 -14.73
C ASN A 318 3.17 -11.04 -13.27
N PHE A 319 3.02 -12.34 -13.03
CA PHE A 319 2.67 -12.83 -11.70
C PHE A 319 3.91 -12.85 -10.78
N PRO A 320 3.79 -12.62 -9.45
CA PRO A 320 4.82 -12.93 -8.42
C PRO A 320 5.17 -14.44 -8.33
N PHE A 321 4.84 -15.20 -9.38
CA PHE A 321 5.04 -16.62 -9.56
C PHE A 321 6.50 -17.03 -9.41
N PRO A 322 7.51 -16.23 -9.85
CA PRO A 322 8.91 -16.53 -9.57
C PRO A 322 9.24 -16.76 -8.07
N GLY A 323 8.67 -15.95 -7.17
CA GLY A 323 8.89 -16.07 -5.73
C GLY A 323 8.21 -17.30 -5.12
N ARG A 324 6.98 -17.62 -5.57
CA ARG A 324 6.27 -18.84 -5.14
C ARG A 324 6.95 -20.11 -5.66
N VAL A 325 7.39 -20.12 -6.93
CA VAL A 325 8.19 -21.23 -7.50
C VAL A 325 9.48 -21.43 -6.71
N LYS A 326 10.20 -20.35 -6.35
CA LYS A 326 11.39 -20.45 -5.48
C LYS A 326 11.05 -21.13 -4.15
N SER A 327 10.02 -20.64 -3.46
CA SER A 327 9.62 -21.15 -2.15
C SER A 327 9.23 -22.63 -2.19
N ILE A 328 8.47 -23.04 -3.21
CA ILE A 328 8.06 -24.43 -3.39
C ILE A 328 9.25 -25.30 -3.81
N ALA A 329 10.14 -24.80 -4.67
CA ALA A 329 11.37 -25.51 -5.02
C ALA A 329 12.29 -25.73 -3.81
N GLU A 330 12.32 -24.78 -2.87
CA GLU A 330 12.98 -24.95 -1.56
C GLU A 330 12.29 -26.05 -0.74
N ARG A 331 10.95 -26.05 -0.62
CA ARG A 331 10.18 -27.09 0.10
C ARG A 331 10.30 -28.50 -0.51
N PHE A 332 10.44 -28.61 -1.83
CA PHE A 332 10.74 -29.87 -2.53
C PHE A 332 12.22 -30.28 -2.40
N GLY A 333 13.08 -29.40 -1.89
CA GLY A 333 14.53 -29.62 -1.76
C GLY A 333 15.27 -29.59 -3.10
N ALA A 334 14.67 -29.02 -4.14
CA ALA A 334 15.30 -28.74 -5.43
C ALA A 334 16.21 -27.50 -5.36
N LEU A 335 15.90 -26.56 -4.45
CA LEU A 335 16.75 -25.45 -4.07
C LEU A 335 17.11 -25.54 -2.59
N LYS A 336 18.27 -24.99 -2.22
CA LYS A 336 18.64 -24.84 -0.81
C LYS A 336 17.82 -23.73 -0.19
N ARG A 337 17.18 -24.01 0.95
CA ARG A 337 16.41 -23.03 1.74
C ARG A 337 17.20 -21.74 2.04
N GLY A 338 16.53 -20.60 1.97
CA GLY A 338 17.09 -19.28 2.26
C GLY A 338 18.09 -18.78 1.21
N SER A 339 18.17 -19.42 0.04
CA SER A 339 19.10 -19.01 -1.01
C SER A 339 18.62 -17.71 -1.64
N TYR A 340 19.48 -16.68 -1.64
CA TYR A 340 19.17 -15.46 -2.36
C TYR A 340 19.30 -15.68 -3.86
N ILE A 341 18.26 -15.29 -4.60
CA ILE A 341 18.26 -15.28 -6.05
C ILE A 341 17.96 -13.84 -6.49
N SER A 342 18.85 -13.25 -7.28
CA SER A 342 18.62 -11.91 -7.82
C SER A 342 17.37 -11.87 -8.71
N HIS A 343 16.69 -10.73 -8.76
CA HIS A 343 15.42 -10.59 -9.47
C HIS A 343 15.44 -11.11 -10.93
N PRO A 344 16.48 -10.82 -11.75
CA PRO A 344 16.53 -11.34 -13.12
C PRO A 344 16.57 -12.88 -13.19
N ASN A 345 17.30 -13.52 -12.28
CA ASN A 345 17.39 -14.98 -12.21
C ASN A 345 16.13 -15.60 -11.63
N LEU A 346 15.49 -14.91 -10.67
CA LEU A 346 14.24 -15.33 -10.06
C LEU A 346 13.17 -15.49 -11.14
N CYS A 347 13.03 -14.50 -12.03
CA CYS A 347 12.09 -14.51 -13.15
C CYS A 347 12.28 -15.68 -14.14
N SER A 348 13.46 -16.33 -14.15
CA SER A 348 13.72 -17.49 -15.01
C SER A 348 13.30 -18.83 -14.40
N LEU A 349 13.06 -18.90 -13.09
CA LEU A 349 12.68 -20.15 -12.41
C LEU A 349 11.38 -20.78 -12.95
N PRO A 350 10.31 -20.02 -13.24
CA PRO A 350 9.09 -20.55 -13.86
C PRO A 350 9.37 -21.44 -15.07
N THR A 351 10.20 -20.95 -16.00
CA THR A 351 10.57 -21.68 -17.22
C THR A 351 11.43 -22.91 -16.92
N ARG A 352 12.31 -22.85 -15.92
CA ARG A 352 13.18 -23.98 -15.55
C ARG A 352 12.42 -25.14 -14.91
N PHE A 353 11.36 -24.83 -14.16
CA PHE A 353 10.53 -25.83 -13.49
C PHE A 353 9.26 -26.16 -14.27
N GLU A 354 9.12 -25.69 -15.51
CA GLU A 354 7.98 -25.99 -16.36
C GLU A 354 7.78 -27.51 -16.48
N ASN A 355 6.53 -27.97 -16.44
CA ASN A 355 6.15 -29.40 -16.45
C ASN A 355 6.66 -30.23 -15.26
N THR A 356 7.06 -29.60 -14.14
CA THR A 356 7.41 -30.29 -12.89
C THR A 356 6.31 -30.16 -11.83
N PRO A 357 6.26 -31.05 -10.82
CA PRO A 357 5.35 -30.91 -9.68
C PRO A 357 5.51 -29.58 -8.92
N ILE A 358 6.71 -28.97 -8.94
CA ILE A 358 6.95 -27.65 -8.32
C ILE A 358 6.11 -26.58 -9.01
N TYR A 359 6.11 -26.57 -10.35
CA TYR A 359 5.36 -25.57 -11.11
C TYR A 359 3.85 -25.78 -10.97
N GLU A 360 3.40 -27.04 -10.96
CA GLU A 360 2.00 -27.39 -10.70
C GLU A 360 1.55 -26.90 -9.32
N GLU A 361 2.31 -27.20 -8.26
CA GLU A 361 2.00 -26.72 -6.90
C GLU A 361 2.06 -25.19 -6.83
N ALA A 362 3.04 -24.56 -7.49
CA ALA A 362 3.15 -23.11 -7.49
C ALA A 362 1.95 -22.44 -8.11
N LEU A 363 1.36 -23.02 -9.17
CA LEU A 363 0.11 -22.52 -9.74
C LEU A 363 -1.07 -22.77 -8.80
N GLN A 364 -1.13 -23.92 -8.12
CA GLN A 364 -2.23 -24.26 -7.21
C GLN A 364 -2.22 -23.38 -5.95
N GLU A 365 -1.09 -23.24 -5.27
CA GLU A 365 -0.93 -22.39 -4.07
C GLU A 365 -1.24 -20.93 -4.42
N THR A 366 -0.59 -20.42 -5.46
CA THR A 366 -0.83 -19.08 -5.99
C THR A 366 -2.30 -18.84 -6.35
N GLY A 367 -2.88 -19.78 -7.07
CA GLY A 367 -4.26 -19.72 -7.55
C GLY A 367 -5.27 -19.77 -6.41
N ARG A 368 -4.92 -20.35 -5.26
CA ARG A 368 -5.75 -20.39 -4.06
C ARG A 368 -5.61 -19.12 -3.21
N ASP A 369 -4.40 -18.59 -3.08
CA ASP A 369 -4.09 -17.57 -2.08
C ASP A 369 -4.33 -16.15 -2.62
N LEU A 370 -4.06 -15.94 -3.90
CA LEU A 370 -4.08 -14.60 -4.49
C LEU A 370 -5.22 -14.38 -5.50
N ILE A 371 -5.84 -15.45 -5.98
CA ILE A 371 -6.73 -15.47 -7.14
C ILE A 371 -8.02 -16.24 -6.81
N ASP A 372 -9.13 -15.88 -7.44
CA ASP A 372 -10.40 -16.62 -7.30
C ASP A 372 -11.07 -16.72 -8.68
N ILE A 373 -10.53 -17.61 -9.52
CA ILE A 373 -10.99 -17.82 -10.91
C ILE A 373 -12.46 -18.24 -10.91
N GLU A 374 -12.83 -19.18 -10.04
CA GLU A 374 -14.19 -19.73 -10.00
C GLU A 374 -15.23 -18.68 -9.65
N ARG A 375 -15.00 -17.84 -8.64
CA ARG A 375 -15.90 -16.71 -8.38
C ARG A 375 -15.89 -15.67 -9.49
N THR A 376 -14.76 -15.47 -10.17
CA THR A 376 -14.69 -14.54 -11.31
C THR A 376 -15.51 -15.07 -12.49
N LYS A 377 -15.47 -16.37 -12.79
CA LYS A 377 -16.35 -17.02 -13.77
C LYS A 377 -17.83 -16.84 -13.41
N GLN A 378 -18.18 -17.10 -12.15
CA GLN A 378 -19.54 -16.88 -11.65
C GLN A 378 -19.97 -15.42 -11.76
N LEU A 379 -19.07 -14.47 -11.52
CA LEU A 379 -19.34 -13.04 -11.70
C LEU A 379 -19.64 -12.72 -13.16
N LEU A 380 -18.87 -13.23 -14.12
CA LEU A 380 -19.14 -13.01 -15.55
C LEU A 380 -20.51 -13.56 -15.98
N ILE A 381 -20.86 -14.77 -15.53
CA ILE A 381 -22.20 -15.37 -15.77
C ILE A 381 -23.29 -14.46 -15.17
N ARG A 382 -23.11 -14.00 -13.94
CA ARG A 382 -24.08 -13.12 -13.28
C ARG A 382 -24.22 -11.75 -13.96
N VAL A 383 -23.13 -11.21 -14.50
CA VAL A 383 -23.16 -9.98 -15.30
C VAL A 383 -23.93 -10.19 -16.60
N SER A 384 -23.76 -11.33 -17.28
CA SER A 384 -24.52 -11.64 -18.50
C SER A 384 -26.01 -11.87 -18.24
N GLU A 385 -26.37 -12.34 -17.04
CA GLU A 385 -27.75 -12.38 -16.53
C GLU A 385 -28.29 -10.98 -16.12
N GLY A 386 -27.45 -9.95 -16.11
CA GLY A 386 -27.82 -8.56 -15.85
C GLY A 386 -27.63 -8.08 -14.41
N THR A 387 -27.01 -8.86 -13.52
CA THR A 387 -26.75 -8.45 -12.11
C THR A 387 -25.40 -8.96 -11.59
N PRO A 388 -24.36 -8.11 -11.41
CA PRO A 388 -24.43 -6.65 -11.39
C PRO A 388 -24.53 -6.04 -12.80
N ARG A 389 -25.11 -4.84 -12.87
CA ARG A 389 -25.05 -4.01 -14.08
C ARG A 389 -23.64 -3.46 -14.27
N VAL A 390 -23.29 -3.15 -15.51
CA VAL A 390 -22.02 -2.50 -15.85
C VAL A 390 -22.32 -1.15 -16.48
N GLU A 391 -21.77 -0.09 -15.89
CA GLU A 391 -21.92 1.28 -16.40
C GLU A 391 -20.56 1.94 -16.59
N VAL A 392 -20.52 2.95 -17.44
CA VAL A 392 -19.32 3.73 -17.76
C VAL A 392 -19.58 5.19 -17.42
N PHE A 393 -18.60 5.83 -16.78
CA PHE A 393 -18.64 7.25 -16.47
C PHE A 393 -17.30 7.91 -16.80
N TYR A 394 -17.34 9.14 -17.32
CA TYR A 394 -16.14 9.92 -17.63
C TYR A 394 -16.05 11.14 -16.73
N SER A 395 -15.14 11.09 -15.77
CA SER A 395 -14.81 12.17 -14.85
C SER A 395 -13.89 13.17 -15.57
N ARG A 396 -14.35 14.41 -15.74
CA ARG A 396 -13.61 15.46 -16.47
C ARG A 396 -12.68 16.27 -15.58
N GLU A 397 -13.22 16.91 -14.55
CA GLU A 397 -12.49 17.89 -13.73
C GLU A 397 -11.81 17.23 -12.53
N ARG A 398 -12.53 16.35 -11.82
CA ARG A 398 -12.06 15.62 -10.64
C ARG A 398 -12.57 14.18 -10.64
N PRO A 399 -11.81 13.22 -10.09
CA PRO A 399 -12.28 11.84 -9.92
C PRO A 399 -13.44 11.81 -8.93
N SER A 400 -14.24 10.75 -8.97
CA SER A 400 -15.29 10.54 -7.97
C SER A 400 -14.71 10.40 -6.55
N PRO A 401 -15.47 10.75 -5.50
CA PRO A 401 -15.08 10.52 -4.10
C PRO A 401 -14.57 9.10 -3.87
N ILE A 402 -15.32 8.11 -4.37
CA ILE A 402 -14.92 6.71 -4.24
C ILE A 402 -13.63 6.43 -5.03
N ALA A 403 -13.43 6.94 -6.24
CA ALA A 403 -12.22 6.69 -7.03
C ALA A 403 -10.97 7.34 -6.42
N TYR A 404 -11.13 8.49 -5.77
CA TYR A 404 -10.02 9.23 -5.18
C TYR A 404 -9.19 8.37 -4.22
N HIS A 405 -9.80 7.48 -3.43
CA HIS A 405 -9.06 6.62 -2.49
C HIS A 405 -7.99 5.73 -3.13
N ILE A 406 -8.26 5.13 -4.30
CA ILE A 406 -7.26 4.26 -4.96
C ILE A 406 -6.23 5.10 -5.72
N LEU A 407 -6.65 6.21 -6.32
CA LEU A 407 -5.75 7.15 -6.98
C LEU A 407 -4.75 7.72 -5.97
N TYR A 408 -5.26 8.24 -4.86
CA TYR A 408 -4.47 8.81 -3.78
C TYR A 408 -3.48 7.83 -3.14
N ARG A 409 -3.89 6.56 -3.04
CA ARG A 409 -3.04 5.51 -2.45
C ARG A 409 -1.81 5.18 -3.30
N TYR A 410 -1.95 5.17 -4.62
CA TYR A 410 -0.94 4.63 -5.52
C TYR A 410 -0.28 5.66 -6.42
N LEU A 411 -0.83 6.88 -6.47
CA LEU A 411 -0.37 7.96 -7.33
C LEU A 411 -0.22 9.24 -6.51
N ASP A 412 0.75 10.06 -6.90
CA ASP A 412 0.93 11.41 -6.36
C ASP A 412 -0.06 12.37 -7.06
N VAL A 413 -1.35 12.26 -6.70
CA VAL A 413 -2.40 13.10 -7.27
C VAL A 413 -2.42 14.45 -6.54
N PRO A 414 -2.34 15.59 -7.25
CA PRO A 414 -2.44 16.89 -6.62
C PRO A 414 -3.73 17.02 -5.81
N GLU A 415 -3.62 17.52 -4.58
CA GLU A 415 -4.77 17.71 -3.67
C GLU A 415 -5.83 18.66 -4.24
N ALA A 416 -5.48 19.52 -5.20
CA ALA A 416 -6.42 20.36 -5.93
C ALA A 416 -7.50 19.57 -6.70
N VAL A 417 -7.25 18.28 -6.95
CA VAL A 417 -8.17 17.36 -7.62
C VAL A 417 -8.94 16.48 -6.60
N ALA A 418 -8.76 16.72 -5.29
CA ALA A 418 -9.46 15.98 -4.25
C ALA A 418 -10.96 16.35 -4.22
N PRO A 419 -11.85 15.37 -4.03
CA PRO A 419 -13.28 15.61 -3.78
C PRO A 419 -13.50 16.37 -2.46
N ASP A 420 -14.53 17.22 -2.39
CA ASP A 420 -14.79 18.16 -1.30
C ASP A 420 -15.01 17.47 0.06
N SER A 421 -15.67 16.30 0.06
CA SER A 421 -15.93 15.47 1.26
C SER A 421 -14.65 14.84 1.83
N LEU A 422 -13.68 14.55 0.97
CA LEU A 422 -12.40 13.94 1.33
C LEU A 422 -11.30 15.00 1.51
N ALA A 423 -11.51 16.18 0.95
CA ALA A 423 -10.77 17.39 1.23
C ALA A 423 -11.12 17.86 2.66
N LYS A 424 -10.57 17.17 3.66
CA LYS A 424 -10.23 17.89 4.91
C LYS A 424 -9.36 19.05 4.47
N THR A 425 -9.83 20.29 4.69
CA THR A 425 -9.12 21.50 4.29
C THR A 425 -7.65 21.29 4.60
N THR A 426 -6.76 21.38 3.60
CA THR A 426 -5.33 21.11 3.77
C THR A 426 -4.76 21.86 4.98
N SER A 427 -5.34 23.04 5.26
CA SER A 427 -5.12 23.82 6.47
C SER A 427 -5.36 23.05 7.77
N GLN A 428 -6.41 22.25 7.90
CA GLN A 428 -6.72 21.47 9.12
C GLN A 428 -5.73 20.32 9.35
N ARG A 429 -5.33 19.58 8.31
CA ARG A 429 -4.28 18.54 8.43
C ARG A 429 -2.93 19.15 8.79
N MET A 430 -2.58 20.22 8.08
CA MET A 430 -1.38 21.02 8.35
C MET A 430 -1.40 21.61 9.76
N LYS A 431 -2.55 22.09 10.23
CA LYS A 431 -2.75 22.62 11.59
C LYS A 431 -2.46 21.54 12.64
N VAL A 432 -3.04 20.34 12.50
CA VAL A 432 -2.76 19.23 13.44
C VAL A 432 -1.27 18.86 13.46
N SER A 433 -0.62 18.80 12.29
CA SER A 433 0.81 18.51 12.18
C SER A 433 1.69 19.60 12.81
N ILE A 434 1.43 20.87 12.49
CA ILE A 434 2.16 22.01 13.05
C ILE A 434 1.98 22.05 14.57
N TYR A 435 0.75 21.89 15.07
CA TYR A 435 0.48 21.95 16.51
C TYR A 435 1.18 20.83 17.28
N GLY A 436 1.40 19.67 16.65
CA GLY A 436 2.17 18.56 17.23
C GLY A 436 3.69 18.71 17.15
N THR A 437 4.20 19.72 16.42
CA THR A 437 5.63 19.93 16.23
C THR A 437 6.29 20.45 17.50
N SER A 438 7.43 19.86 17.90
CA SER A 438 8.21 20.31 19.05
C SER A 438 9.09 21.51 18.68
N VAL A 439 9.12 22.54 19.52
CA VAL A 439 9.91 23.75 19.34
C VAL A 439 10.66 24.12 20.62
N HIS A 440 11.91 24.55 20.47
CA HIS A 440 12.67 25.22 21.53
C HIS A 440 12.68 26.73 21.28
N LEU A 441 12.42 27.52 22.32
CA LEU A 441 12.51 28.97 22.24
C LEU A 441 13.81 29.45 22.90
N VAL A 442 14.67 30.13 22.12
CA VAL A 442 15.92 30.70 22.61
C VAL A 442 15.79 32.21 22.67
N CYS A 443 15.97 32.79 23.87
CA CYS A 443 15.90 34.24 24.02
C CYS A 443 17.17 34.90 23.46
N VAL A 444 17.02 35.68 22.39
CA VAL A 444 18.14 36.37 21.74
C VAL A 444 18.67 37.53 22.61
N LYS A 445 17.86 38.02 23.56
CA LYS A 445 18.24 39.08 24.51
C LYS A 445 19.15 38.58 25.63
N CYS A 446 18.78 37.49 26.32
CA CYS A 446 19.49 37.01 27.52
C CYS A 446 20.16 35.63 27.35
N GLY A 447 19.98 34.97 26.21
CA GLY A 447 20.58 33.66 25.93
C GLY A 447 19.92 32.47 26.63
N ARG A 448 18.81 32.67 27.35
CA ARG A 448 18.09 31.56 28.02
C ARG A 448 17.39 30.67 26.99
N VAL A 449 17.62 29.37 27.10
CA VAL A 449 16.90 28.32 26.36
C VAL A 449 15.72 27.85 27.20
N HIS A 450 14.55 27.80 26.59
CA HIS A 450 13.33 27.29 27.22
C HIS A 450 13.20 25.78 27.02
N PRO A 451 12.49 25.07 27.93
CA PRO A 451 12.11 23.68 27.73
C PRO A 451 11.37 23.49 26.39
N PRO A 452 11.50 22.32 25.74
CA PRO A 452 10.73 22.02 24.54
C PRO A 452 9.23 22.06 24.85
N ALA A 453 8.47 22.67 23.95
CA ALA A 453 7.01 22.69 23.99
C ALA A 453 6.47 22.32 22.61
N ARG A 454 5.23 21.82 22.54
CA ARG A 454 4.55 21.71 21.25
C ARG A 454 4.09 23.09 20.80
N VAL A 455 4.15 23.37 19.50
CA VAL A 455 3.71 24.67 18.95
C VAL A 455 2.29 25.02 19.38
N GLY A 456 1.39 24.02 19.47
CA GLY A 456 0.01 24.23 19.94
C GLY A 456 -0.09 24.70 21.40
N GLU A 457 0.87 24.32 22.25
CA GLU A 457 0.92 24.61 23.70
C GLU A 457 1.58 25.96 24.01
N VAL A 458 2.23 26.59 23.03
CA VAL A 458 2.84 27.92 23.20
C VAL A 458 1.74 28.98 23.34
N SER A 459 1.94 29.94 24.25
CA SER A 459 1.03 31.08 24.42
C SER A 459 1.00 31.97 23.17
N GLU A 460 -0.12 32.65 22.94
CA GLU A 460 -0.26 33.56 21.79
C GLU A 460 0.82 34.66 21.77
N GLU A 461 1.21 35.15 22.95
CA GLU A 461 2.33 36.08 23.15
C GLU A 461 3.37 35.43 24.08
N PRO A 462 4.39 34.75 23.53
CA PRO A 462 5.38 34.04 24.34
C PRO A 462 6.42 35.00 24.94
N LEU A 463 6.69 34.84 26.25
CA LEU A 463 7.63 35.67 27.01
C LEU A 463 8.78 34.86 27.59
N CYS A 464 9.98 35.45 27.59
CA CYS A 464 11.14 34.82 28.21
C CYS A 464 11.05 34.79 29.74
N HIS A 465 11.06 33.60 30.36
CA HIS A 465 11.01 33.41 31.82
C HIS A 465 12.24 33.97 32.55
N GLY A 466 13.31 34.31 31.82
CA GLY A 466 14.52 34.92 32.38
C GLY A 466 14.54 36.45 32.41
N CYS A 467 14.00 37.12 31.38
CA CYS A 467 14.17 38.57 31.20
C CYS A 467 12.92 39.30 30.71
N GLY A 468 11.78 38.60 30.61
CA GLY A 468 10.50 39.17 30.19
C GLY A 468 10.42 39.57 28.71
N SER A 469 11.44 39.32 27.90
CA SER A 469 11.45 39.73 26.49
C SER A 469 10.76 38.70 25.58
N SER A 470 10.00 39.18 24.60
CA SER A 470 9.42 38.37 23.52
C SER A 470 10.37 38.14 22.33
N LEU A 471 11.65 38.55 22.44
CA LEU A 471 12.70 38.26 21.46
C LEU A 471 13.14 36.79 21.56
N LEU A 472 12.24 35.89 21.18
CA LEU A 472 12.39 34.45 21.24
C LEU A 472 12.56 33.89 19.83
N ALA A 473 13.73 33.33 19.54
CA ALA A 473 13.97 32.63 18.29
C ALA A 473 13.42 31.19 18.40
N PRO A 474 12.50 30.77 17.52
CA PRO A 474 12.07 29.38 17.44
C PRO A 474 13.14 28.53 16.77
N CYS A 475 13.59 27.50 17.48
CA CYS A 475 14.61 26.55 17.05
C CYS A 475 14.02 25.13 17.04
N PHE A 476 13.85 24.57 15.85
CA PHE A 476 13.34 23.20 15.65
C PHE A 476 14.47 22.17 15.60
N TRP A 477 15.67 22.62 15.25
CA TRP A 477 16.87 21.79 15.11
C TRP A 477 18.02 22.49 15.83
N ASN A 478 18.65 21.79 16.77
CA ASN A 478 19.86 22.21 17.48
C ASN A 478 19.78 23.60 18.20
N PRO A 479 18.95 23.75 19.26
CA PRO A 479 18.85 25.00 20.03
C PRO A 479 20.17 25.43 20.69
N GLY A 480 21.07 24.47 20.96
CA GLY A 480 22.37 24.73 21.59
C GLY A 480 23.29 25.60 20.74
N GLN A 481 23.21 25.51 19.41
CA GLN A 481 24.01 26.35 18.51
C GLN A 481 23.61 27.83 18.63
N VAL A 482 22.31 28.12 18.59
CA VAL A 482 21.81 29.49 18.75
C VAL A 482 22.11 30.04 20.15
N GLU A 483 21.99 29.21 21.19
CA GLU A 483 22.39 29.58 22.56
C GLU A 483 23.87 29.99 22.62
N LEU A 484 24.77 29.18 22.06
CA LEU A 484 26.21 29.45 22.04
C LEU A 484 26.51 30.77 21.33
N LEU A 485 25.87 31.04 20.20
CA LEU A 485 26.05 32.29 19.44
C LEU A 485 25.56 33.51 20.23
N VAL A 486 24.42 33.41 20.91
CA VAL A 486 23.90 34.49 21.75
C VAL A 486 24.82 34.74 22.94
N ARG A 487 25.33 33.68 23.59
CA ARG A 487 26.30 33.81 24.69
C ARG A 487 27.63 34.40 24.24
N LYS A 488 28.17 33.99 23.09
CA LYS A 488 29.38 34.60 22.49
C LYS A 488 29.20 36.09 22.27
N ARG A 489 28.05 36.50 21.71
CA ARG A 489 27.70 37.92 21.52
C ARG A 489 27.61 38.69 22.84
N LEU A 490 26.96 38.11 23.86
CA LEU A 490 26.84 38.75 25.18
C LEU A 490 28.20 38.86 25.91
N GLY A 491 29.11 37.93 25.64
CA GLY A 491 30.49 37.94 26.16
C GLY A 491 31.48 38.76 25.34
N ASN A 492 31.03 39.53 24.34
CA ASN A 492 31.88 40.32 23.43
C ASN A 492 32.98 39.51 22.70
N ASN A 493 32.74 38.22 22.44
CA ASN A 493 33.66 37.39 21.67
C ASN A 493 33.53 37.66 20.17
N GLU A 494 34.62 37.48 19.42
CA GLU A 494 34.58 37.55 17.96
C GLU A 494 33.74 36.40 17.37
N LEU A 495 32.86 36.77 16.43
CA LEU A 495 32.03 35.84 15.68
C LEU A 495 32.58 35.73 14.26
N THR A 496 32.64 34.51 13.72
CA THR A 496 32.97 34.30 12.30
C THR A 496 31.87 34.88 11.39
N LYS A 497 32.15 34.98 10.09
CA LYS A 497 31.15 35.46 9.12
C LYS A 497 29.88 34.58 9.12
N GLU A 498 30.06 33.26 9.13
CA GLU A 498 28.97 32.28 9.17
C GLU A 498 28.17 32.38 10.48
N GLU A 499 28.85 32.50 11.63
CA GLU A 499 28.23 32.67 12.94
C GLU A 499 27.39 33.96 13.03
N ARG A 500 27.86 35.05 12.40
CA ARG A 500 27.10 36.30 12.32
C ARG A 500 25.84 36.16 11.46
N GLU A 501 25.92 35.47 10.33
CA GLU A 501 24.77 35.23 9.45
C GLU A 501 23.71 34.36 10.13
N GLU A 502 24.13 33.33 10.86
CA GLU A 502 23.25 32.45 11.62
C GLU A 502 22.57 33.19 12.79
N LEU A 503 23.34 33.97 13.54
CA LEU A 503 22.80 34.81 14.62
C LEU A 503 21.83 35.88 14.08
N ALA A 504 22.12 36.46 12.92
CA ALA A 504 21.22 37.40 12.24
C ALA A 504 19.92 36.71 11.75
N LYS A 505 19.98 35.44 11.33
CA LYS A 505 18.79 34.65 10.98
C LYS A 505 17.94 34.36 12.21
N ALA A 506 18.56 33.94 13.32
CA ALA A 506 17.86 33.72 14.60
C ALA A 506 17.24 35.02 15.13
N ARG A 507 17.96 36.15 15.02
CA ARG A 507 17.43 37.46 15.40
C ARG A 507 16.22 37.86 14.57
N ARG A 508 16.28 37.73 13.24
CA ARG A 508 15.13 38.00 12.36
C ARG A 508 13.91 37.13 12.70
N ALA A 509 14.12 35.86 13.05
CA ALA A 509 13.05 34.99 13.51
C ALA A 509 12.44 35.49 14.84
N ALA A 510 13.28 35.92 15.79
CA ALA A 510 12.84 36.48 17.06
C ALA A 510 12.10 37.82 16.91
N ASP A 511 12.49 38.67 15.96
CA ASP A 511 11.79 39.93 15.68
C ASP A 511 10.38 39.67 15.11
N LEU A 512 10.18 38.58 14.37
CA LEU A 512 8.84 38.14 13.93
C LEU A 512 7.99 37.64 15.10
N VAL A 513 8.56 36.87 16.02
CA VAL A 513 7.84 36.43 17.23
C VAL A 513 7.47 37.62 18.12
N LEU A 514 8.34 38.62 18.21
CA LEU A 514 8.04 39.88 18.91
C LEU A 514 6.84 40.62 18.29
N SER A 515 6.68 40.57 16.96
CA SER A 515 5.66 41.34 16.24
C SER A 515 4.34 40.59 16.01
N TYR A 516 4.40 39.27 15.82
CA TYR A 516 3.27 38.43 15.42
C TYR A 516 3.00 37.26 16.38
N GLY A 517 3.75 37.17 17.48
CA GLY A 517 3.54 36.15 18.52
C GLY A 517 3.62 34.71 18.00
N LYS A 518 2.70 33.87 18.47
CA LYS A 518 2.61 32.45 18.09
C LYS A 518 2.44 32.22 16.59
N ARG A 519 1.81 33.14 15.86
CA ARG A 519 1.65 33.03 14.39
C ARG A 519 3.00 32.99 13.67
N ALA A 520 4.01 33.71 14.19
CA ALA A 520 5.36 33.62 13.64
C ALA A 520 6.00 32.25 13.88
N ILE A 521 5.77 31.65 15.06
CA ILE A 521 6.25 30.31 15.39
C ILE A 521 5.59 29.26 14.48
N ILE A 522 4.28 29.39 14.25
CA ILE A 522 3.53 28.55 13.31
C ILE A 522 4.12 28.65 11.91
N ALA A 523 4.29 29.86 11.35
CA ALA A 523 4.86 30.02 10.01
C ALA A 523 6.27 29.44 9.89
N LEU A 524 7.12 29.62 10.91
CA LEU A 524 8.52 29.17 10.93
C LEU A 524 8.70 27.66 11.20
N SER A 525 7.66 27.00 11.72
CA SER A 525 7.63 25.53 11.92
C SER A 525 7.51 24.75 10.62
N VAL A 526 7.10 25.41 9.55
CA VAL A 526 6.85 24.75 8.27
C VAL A 526 8.13 24.68 7.45
N TYR A 527 8.45 23.46 7.02
CA TYR A 527 9.63 23.19 6.23
C TYR A 527 9.70 24.07 4.97
N GLY A 528 10.85 24.70 4.76
CA GLY A 528 11.07 25.61 3.62
C GLY A 528 10.73 27.08 3.87
N ILE A 529 10.12 27.42 5.00
CA ILE A 529 9.77 28.81 5.33
C ILE A 529 10.83 29.42 6.26
N GLY A 530 11.73 30.22 5.68
CA GLY A 530 12.68 31.03 6.44
C GLY A 530 12.09 32.36 6.94
N PRO A 531 12.83 33.14 7.76
CA PRO A 531 12.35 34.41 8.30
C PRO A 531 11.89 35.42 7.25
N GLN A 532 12.50 35.45 6.07
CA GLN A 532 12.09 36.35 4.99
C GLN A 532 10.72 35.95 4.39
N THR A 533 10.51 34.66 4.14
CA THR A 533 9.25 34.13 3.62
C THR A 533 8.13 34.26 4.66
N ALA A 534 8.43 33.94 5.93
CA ALA A 534 7.51 34.10 7.04
C ALA A 534 7.07 35.57 7.20
N ALA A 535 8.00 36.53 7.10
CA ALA A 535 7.69 37.96 7.16
C ALA A 535 6.69 38.38 6.07
N ARG A 536 6.87 37.89 4.83
CA ARG A 536 5.97 38.17 3.71
C ARG A 536 4.57 37.62 3.92
N ILE A 537 4.46 36.39 4.46
CA ILE A 537 3.17 35.78 4.78
C ILE A 537 2.49 36.61 5.87
N LEU A 538 3.16 36.82 7.01
CA LEU A 538 2.59 37.49 8.18
C LEU A 538 2.19 38.95 7.92
N ALA A 539 2.83 39.63 6.96
CA ALA A 539 2.49 40.99 6.57
C ALA A 539 1.18 41.12 5.76
N ARG A 540 0.63 40.01 5.24
CA ARG A 540 -0.66 40.03 4.55
C ARG A 540 -1.81 40.20 5.54
N MET A 541 -2.85 40.92 5.12
CA MET A 541 -4.08 41.04 5.89
C MET A 541 -4.86 39.73 5.73
N HIS A 542 -4.97 38.97 6.82
CA HIS A 542 -5.76 37.75 6.89
C HIS A 542 -7.05 38.07 7.66
N THR A 543 -8.19 37.80 7.05
CA THR A 543 -9.52 38.06 7.63
C THR A 543 -9.99 36.91 8.54
N ASP A 544 -9.50 35.70 8.31
CA ASP A 544 -9.71 34.52 9.17
C ASP A 544 -8.42 33.70 9.38
N GLU A 545 -8.47 32.71 10.27
CA GLU A 545 -7.32 31.83 10.57
C GLU A 545 -6.99 30.90 9.39
N ASP A 546 -7.99 30.54 8.57
CA ASP A 546 -7.84 29.60 7.45
C ASP A 546 -7.07 30.21 6.27
N GLU A 547 -7.28 31.51 5.98
CA GLU A 547 -6.50 32.30 5.03
C GLU A 547 -5.00 32.26 5.35
N PHE A 548 -4.67 32.37 6.63
CA PHE A 548 -3.28 32.29 7.07
C PHE A 548 -2.68 30.91 6.79
N TYR A 549 -3.36 29.81 7.13
CA TYR A 549 -2.83 28.47 6.83
C TYR A 549 -2.77 28.19 5.32
N ARG A 550 -3.69 28.73 4.51
CA ARG A 550 -3.61 28.64 3.03
C ARG A 550 -2.34 29.30 2.50
N ASP A 551 -1.99 30.48 2.98
CA ASP A 551 -0.79 31.20 2.56
C ASP A 551 0.51 30.49 3.00
N VAL A 552 0.51 29.91 4.21
CA VAL A 552 1.62 29.10 4.70
C VAL A 552 1.78 27.82 3.86
N LEU A 553 0.68 27.17 3.47
CA LEU A 553 0.69 26.01 2.58
C LEU A 553 1.22 26.35 1.19
N GLU A 554 0.75 27.44 0.59
CA GLU A 554 1.21 27.91 -0.73
C GLU A 554 2.73 28.16 -0.73
N ALA A 555 3.27 28.74 0.35
CA ALA A 555 4.69 28.94 0.51
C ALA A 555 5.48 27.62 0.64
N LYS A 556 4.95 26.62 1.36
CA LYS A 556 5.54 25.26 1.43
C LYS A 556 5.61 24.63 0.04
N LEU A 557 4.51 24.67 -0.72
CA LEU A 557 4.42 24.12 -2.07
C LEU A 557 5.40 24.81 -3.03
N ARG A 558 5.50 26.13 -2.98
CA ARG A 558 6.50 26.89 -3.77
C ARG A 558 7.93 26.50 -3.43
N PHE A 559 8.25 26.28 -2.16
CA PHE A 559 9.59 25.84 -1.77
C PHE A 559 9.90 24.43 -2.29
N VAL A 560 8.97 23.49 -2.12
CA VAL A 560 9.14 22.09 -2.57
C VAL A 560 9.31 22.01 -4.09
N THR A 561 8.53 22.78 -4.85
CA THR A 561 8.61 22.80 -6.32
C THR A 561 9.87 23.47 -6.84
N THR A 562 10.41 24.46 -6.13
CA THR A 562 11.59 25.22 -6.60
C THR A 562 12.92 24.68 -6.08
N ARG A 563 12.94 23.97 -4.95
CA ARG A 563 14.14 23.39 -4.32
C ARG A 563 15.01 22.54 -5.27
N PRO A 564 14.48 21.68 -6.15
CA PRO A 564 15.29 20.88 -7.08
C PRO A 564 16.15 21.71 -8.05
N TYR A 565 15.83 23.01 -8.23
CA TYR A 565 16.53 23.92 -9.15
C TYR A 565 17.55 24.82 -8.44
N TRP A 566 17.73 24.69 -7.12
CA TRP A 566 18.62 25.56 -6.33
C TRP A 566 20.01 24.96 -6.16
N ASP A 567 20.13 23.63 -6.24
CA ASP A 567 21.41 22.91 -6.17
C ASP A 567 22.15 22.85 -7.52
N SER A 568 21.59 23.45 -8.58
CA SER A 568 22.15 23.51 -9.94
C SER A 568 22.77 24.87 -10.31
N LYS A 569 23.27 25.64 -9.32
CA LYS A 569 23.98 26.91 -9.56
C LYS A 569 25.33 26.98 -8.87
#